data_AF-A0A848LMP8-F1
#
_entry.id   AF-A0A848LMP8-F1
#
_cell.length_a   1.000
_cell.length_b   1.000
_cell.length_c   1.000
_cell.angle_alpha   90.00
_cell.angle_beta   90.00
_cell.angle_gamma   90.00
#
_symmetry.space_group_name_H-M   'P 1'
#
loop_
_entity.id
_entity.type
_entity.pdbx_description
1 polymer ?
#
loop_
_entity_poly.entity_id
_entity_poly.type
_entity_poly.pdbx_seq_one_letter_code
_entity_poly.pdbx_strand_id
1 'polypeptide(L)'
;PKPLPPPECQTLPGALESALKAPDDARAVAGARKRLDACPEPPDRACELSPALAARAPLASGVDTPLRGVLATLCERCPSPFNACVQTVAQSLLEAALGRPPDLANVRWSLEHAGRSTPDACGSLVRLGLAPAAQSDLTLAPAVGTLVVELAPVCAKAGHLPDPLVRAAAVHQGEKAAPALVALAAGPTVETAAVDPDLVTGAEPGRQAFDRDVNTGVRVSNASKPKRWAADGALRAGYTPTLKHVESLRIRATGPGTLRAIIRTPKGVGLQDPEGGFSFVNPTVCRYRGTGQWEVCKLPVPLLDVDAVSVFPERADGEVKELEIIGAR
;
A
#
# COMPACT_ATOMS: atom_id res chain seq x y z
N PRO A 1 -30.58 20.67 -23.21
CA PRO A 1 -29.57 21.76 -23.10
C PRO A 1 -28.88 21.72 -21.73
N LYS A 2 -27.57 21.48 -21.66
CA LYS A 2 -26.84 21.64 -20.39
C LYS A 2 -26.85 23.13 -20.01
N PRO A 3 -27.07 23.50 -18.74
CA PRO A 3 -26.97 24.89 -18.29
C PRO A 3 -25.60 25.46 -18.65
N LEU A 4 -25.58 26.72 -19.12
CA LEU A 4 -24.32 27.44 -19.33
C LEU A 4 -23.63 27.63 -17.97
N PRO A 5 -22.31 27.39 -17.87
CA PRO A 5 -21.59 27.60 -16.62
C PRO A 5 -21.63 29.08 -16.23
N PRO A 6 -21.60 29.41 -14.92
CA PRO A 6 -21.58 30.78 -14.43
C PRO A 6 -20.49 31.62 -15.13
N PRO A 7 -20.72 32.92 -15.37
CA PRO A 7 -19.76 33.78 -16.07
C PRO A 7 -18.39 33.85 -15.36
N GLU A 8 -18.36 33.67 -14.03
CA GLU A 8 -17.14 33.59 -13.23
C GLU A 8 -16.31 32.34 -13.57
N CYS A 9 -16.96 31.20 -13.85
CA CYS A 9 -16.28 29.99 -14.29
C CYS A 9 -15.70 30.13 -15.71
N GLN A 10 -16.37 30.87 -16.58
CA GLN A 10 -15.90 31.10 -17.96
C GLN A 10 -14.64 31.97 -17.99
N THR A 11 -14.53 32.94 -17.07
CA THR A 11 -13.38 33.86 -17.00
C THR A 11 -12.25 33.36 -16.09
N LEU A 12 -12.45 32.25 -15.37
CA LEU A 12 -11.47 31.70 -14.44
C LEU A 12 -10.13 31.33 -15.11
N PRO A 13 -10.06 30.63 -16.27
CA PRO A 13 -8.79 30.28 -16.89
C PRO A 13 -7.91 31.50 -17.17
N GLY A 14 -8.46 32.57 -17.75
CA GLY A 14 -7.72 33.80 -18.04
C GLY A 14 -7.23 34.52 -16.78
N ALA A 15 -7.98 34.43 -15.67
CA ALA A 15 -7.56 34.99 -14.40
C ALA A 15 -6.41 34.19 -13.77
N LEU A 16 -6.45 32.85 -13.85
CA LEU A 16 -5.34 31.99 -13.41
C LEU A 16 -4.08 32.21 -14.25
N GLU A 17 -4.20 32.34 -15.58
CA GLU A 17 -3.08 32.69 -16.45
C GLU A 17 -2.48 34.06 -16.11
N SER A 18 -3.31 35.04 -15.74
CA SER A 18 -2.84 36.35 -15.31
C SER A 18 -2.05 36.28 -14.00
N ALA A 19 -2.55 35.51 -13.02
CA ALA A 19 -1.84 35.26 -11.77
C ALA A 19 -0.52 34.47 -12.00
N LEU A 20 -0.48 33.55 -12.96
CA LEU A 20 0.74 32.82 -13.34
C LEU A 20 1.81 33.73 -13.95
N LYS A 21 1.40 34.71 -14.76
CA LYS A 21 2.31 35.68 -15.40
C LYS A 21 2.86 36.70 -14.40
N ALA A 22 2.05 37.09 -13.42
CA ALA A 22 2.39 38.09 -12.41
C ALA A 22 2.07 37.57 -10.99
N PRO A 23 2.87 36.61 -10.46
CA PRO A 23 2.60 35.99 -9.16
C PRO A 23 2.73 36.95 -7.98
N ASP A 24 3.52 38.01 -8.13
CA ASP A 24 3.72 39.05 -7.12
C ASP A 24 2.70 40.20 -7.21
N ASP A 25 1.86 40.23 -8.26
CA ASP A 25 0.77 41.20 -8.38
C ASP A 25 -0.43 40.75 -7.55
N ALA A 26 -0.59 41.36 -6.37
CA ALA A 26 -1.69 41.11 -5.45
C ALA A 26 -3.08 41.24 -6.11
N ARG A 27 -3.26 42.12 -7.10
CA ARG A 27 -4.54 42.29 -7.81
C ARG A 27 -4.82 41.11 -8.73
N ALA A 28 -3.81 40.61 -9.43
CA ALA A 28 -3.92 39.45 -10.30
C ALA A 28 -4.30 38.20 -9.49
N VAL A 29 -3.60 37.95 -8.37
CA VAL A 29 -3.88 36.80 -7.50
C VAL A 29 -5.22 36.91 -6.80
N ALA A 30 -5.57 38.07 -6.24
CA ALA A 30 -6.89 38.28 -5.64
C ALA A 30 -8.03 38.14 -6.67
N GLY A 31 -7.80 38.59 -7.92
CA GLY A 31 -8.74 38.44 -9.02
C GLY A 31 -8.96 36.98 -9.44
N ALA A 32 -7.91 36.15 -9.41
CA ALA A 32 -8.00 34.71 -9.62
C ALA A 32 -8.75 34.04 -8.47
N ARG A 33 -8.39 34.38 -7.21
CA ARG A 33 -9.04 33.85 -6.01
C ARG A 33 -10.54 34.11 -6.01
N LYS A 34 -10.97 35.36 -6.26
CA LYS A 34 -12.39 35.74 -6.28
C LYS A 34 -13.20 34.93 -7.28
N ARG A 35 -12.68 34.72 -8.49
CA ARG A 35 -13.36 33.92 -9.53
C ARG A 35 -13.39 32.44 -9.19
N LEU A 36 -12.30 31.93 -8.63
CA LEU A 36 -12.24 30.55 -8.17
C LEU A 36 -13.26 30.33 -7.06
N ASP A 37 -13.34 31.20 -6.06
CA ASP A 37 -14.33 31.09 -4.98
C ASP A 37 -15.78 31.13 -5.50
N ALA A 38 -16.05 31.95 -6.53
CA ALA A 38 -17.35 32.03 -7.20
C ALA A 38 -17.64 30.87 -8.19
N CYS A 39 -16.67 29.99 -8.44
CA CYS A 39 -16.79 28.86 -9.36
C CYS A 39 -16.63 27.50 -8.64
N PRO A 40 -17.72 26.90 -8.12
CA PRO A 40 -17.66 25.62 -7.40
C PRO A 40 -17.10 24.46 -8.23
N GLU A 41 -17.34 24.48 -9.54
CA GLU A 41 -16.88 23.48 -10.50
C GLU A 41 -16.01 24.16 -11.57
N PRO A 42 -14.68 24.25 -11.35
CA PRO A 42 -13.77 24.81 -12.33
C PRO A 42 -13.83 24.03 -13.66
N PRO A 43 -13.82 24.71 -14.82
CA PRO A 43 -13.74 24.03 -16.11
C PRO A 43 -12.39 23.33 -16.26
N ASP A 44 -12.34 22.26 -17.07
CA ASP A 44 -11.11 21.48 -17.31
C ASP A 44 -9.91 22.37 -17.66
N ARG A 45 -10.12 23.39 -18.50
CA ARG A 45 -9.07 24.34 -18.90
C ARG A 45 -8.47 25.13 -17.72
N ALA A 46 -9.25 25.42 -16.68
CA ALA A 46 -8.73 26.03 -15.46
C ALA A 46 -7.92 25.01 -14.65
N CYS A 47 -8.38 23.75 -14.58
CA CYS A 47 -7.68 22.68 -13.89
C CYS A 47 -6.35 22.31 -14.56
N GLU A 48 -6.26 22.38 -15.89
CA GLU A 48 -5.01 22.18 -16.66
C GLU A 48 -3.88 23.14 -16.25
N LEU A 49 -4.22 24.29 -15.66
CA LEU A 49 -3.23 25.26 -15.17
C LEU A 49 -2.67 24.91 -13.79
N SER A 50 -3.22 23.91 -13.10
CA SER A 50 -2.79 23.55 -11.74
C SER A 50 -1.31 23.16 -11.64
N PRO A 51 -0.69 22.43 -12.59
CA PRO A 51 0.74 22.09 -12.49
C PRO A 51 1.63 23.32 -12.66
N ALA A 52 1.24 24.25 -13.54
CA ALA A 52 1.94 25.52 -13.69
C ALA A 52 1.85 26.38 -12.42
N LEU A 53 0.69 26.37 -11.74
CA LEU A 53 0.51 27.05 -10.45
C LEU A 53 1.38 26.43 -9.36
N ALA A 54 1.43 25.09 -9.29
CA ALA A 54 2.29 24.38 -8.36
C ALA A 54 3.78 24.72 -8.54
N ALA A 55 4.24 24.82 -9.79
CA ALA A 55 5.62 25.22 -10.08
C ALA A 55 5.94 26.67 -9.69
N ARG A 56 4.95 27.57 -9.72
CA ARG A 56 5.11 28.99 -9.38
C ARG A 56 4.81 29.32 -7.91
N ALA A 57 4.24 28.39 -7.15
CA ALA A 57 3.91 28.55 -5.73
C ALA A 57 4.57 27.47 -4.86
N PRO A 58 5.92 27.35 -4.86
CA PRO A 58 6.62 26.33 -4.08
C PRO A 58 6.37 26.52 -2.58
N LEU A 59 6.37 25.43 -1.82
CA LEU A 59 6.06 25.49 -0.38
C LEU A 59 7.09 26.30 0.39
N ALA A 60 8.34 26.28 -0.09
CA ALA A 60 9.44 27.06 0.47
C ALA A 60 9.16 28.57 0.54
N SER A 61 8.24 29.10 -0.27
CA SER A 61 7.81 30.50 -0.23
C SER A 61 6.81 30.79 0.91
N GLY A 62 6.34 29.77 1.63
CA GLY A 62 5.38 29.86 2.72
C GLY A 62 3.99 29.33 2.36
N VAL A 63 3.35 28.66 3.33
CA VAL A 63 1.99 28.07 3.20
C VAL A 63 0.95 29.15 2.91
N ASP A 64 1.09 30.32 3.53
CA ASP A 64 0.10 31.41 3.49
C ASP A 64 0.28 32.36 2.31
N THR A 65 1.08 31.98 1.31
CA THR A 65 1.22 32.79 0.10
C THR A 65 -0.12 32.81 -0.68
N PRO A 66 -0.56 33.98 -1.17
CA PRO A 66 -1.85 34.09 -1.86
C PRO A 66 -2.01 33.12 -3.05
N LEU A 67 -0.93 32.88 -3.80
CA LEU A 67 -0.94 31.98 -4.95
C LEU A 67 -1.08 30.51 -4.53
N ARG A 68 -0.53 30.13 -3.37
CA ARG A 68 -0.68 28.78 -2.82
C ARG A 68 -2.09 28.55 -2.28
N GLY A 69 -2.74 29.57 -1.74
CA GLY A 69 -4.17 29.53 -1.42
C GLY A 69 -5.05 29.31 -2.66
N VAL A 70 -4.70 29.91 -3.81
CA VAL A 70 -5.38 29.64 -5.09
C VAL A 70 -5.16 28.20 -5.54
N LEU A 71 -3.91 27.69 -5.48
CA LEU A 71 -3.59 26.29 -5.80
C LEU A 71 -4.36 25.31 -4.92
N ALA A 72 -4.40 25.54 -3.60
CA ALA A 72 -5.13 24.69 -2.64
C ALA A 72 -6.60 24.53 -3.05
N THR A 73 -7.30 25.64 -3.27
CA THR A 73 -8.72 25.62 -3.66
C THR A 73 -8.92 24.99 -5.05
N LEU A 74 -7.95 25.10 -5.95
CA LEU A 74 -8.01 24.43 -7.24
C LEU A 74 -7.85 22.91 -7.08
N CYS A 75 -6.88 22.46 -6.27
CA CYS A 75 -6.70 21.04 -5.95
C CYS A 75 -7.94 20.44 -5.26
N GLU A 76 -8.61 21.18 -4.39
CA GLU A 76 -9.79 20.65 -3.71
C GLU A 76 -10.96 20.34 -4.66
N ARG A 77 -11.04 21.06 -5.78
CA ARG A 77 -12.18 21.05 -6.72
C ARG A 77 -11.90 20.30 -8.02
N CYS A 78 -10.66 20.31 -8.50
CA CYS A 78 -10.30 19.69 -9.77
C CYS A 78 -10.21 18.16 -9.68
N PRO A 79 -10.64 17.45 -10.74
CA PRO A 79 -10.55 16.00 -10.79
C PRO A 79 -9.08 15.54 -10.96
N SER A 80 -8.83 14.30 -10.53
CA SER A 80 -7.50 13.70 -10.45
C SER A 80 -6.57 13.89 -11.67
N PRO A 81 -7.01 13.72 -12.93
CA PRO A 81 -6.14 13.90 -14.09
C PRO A 81 -5.49 15.29 -14.19
N PHE A 82 -6.16 16.32 -13.66
CA PHE A 82 -5.73 17.71 -13.70
C PHE A 82 -5.39 18.26 -12.31
N ASN A 83 -5.27 17.40 -11.30
CA ASN A 83 -5.04 17.81 -9.92
C ASN A 83 -3.54 17.76 -9.58
N ALA A 84 -2.87 18.92 -9.57
CA ALA A 84 -1.45 19.00 -9.27
C ALA A 84 -1.06 18.42 -7.90
N CYS A 85 -1.95 18.46 -6.91
CA CYS A 85 -1.67 17.92 -5.60
C CYS A 85 -1.62 16.37 -5.63
N VAL A 86 -2.53 15.73 -6.35
CA VAL A 86 -2.49 14.27 -6.60
C VAL A 86 -1.24 13.90 -7.40
N GLN A 87 -0.95 14.65 -8.46
CA GLN A 87 0.24 14.43 -9.29
C GLN A 87 1.53 14.55 -8.48
N THR A 88 1.61 15.52 -7.56
CA THR A 88 2.75 15.69 -6.65
C THR A 88 2.97 14.45 -5.79
N VAL A 89 1.91 13.91 -5.18
CA VAL A 89 2.01 12.68 -4.37
C VAL A 89 2.49 11.50 -5.21
N ALA A 90 1.88 11.29 -6.38
CA ALA A 90 2.26 10.19 -7.27
C ALA A 90 3.70 10.31 -7.77
N GLN A 91 4.10 11.50 -8.22
CA GLN A 91 5.44 11.78 -8.73
C GLN A 91 6.49 11.62 -7.63
N SER A 92 6.25 12.12 -6.42
CA SER A 92 7.19 11.95 -5.31
C SER A 92 7.39 10.50 -4.90
N LEU A 93 6.35 9.66 -4.96
CA LEU A 93 6.50 8.21 -4.74
C LEU A 93 7.35 7.55 -5.83
N LEU A 94 7.14 7.91 -7.10
CA LEU A 94 7.95 7.41 -8.22
C LEU A 94 9.42 7.86 -8.12
N GLU A 95 9.66 9.13 -7.81
CA GLU A 95 11.01 9.67 -7.64
C GLU A 95 11.73 9.10 -6.43
N ALA A 96 11.01 8.89 -5.32
CA ALA A 96 11.54 8.21 -4.15
C ALA A 96 11.92 6.75 -4.45
N ALA A 97 11.16 6.05 -5.31
CA ALA A 97 11.51 4.71 -5.77
C ALA A 97 12.80 4.70 -6.61
N LEU A 98 13.14 5.83 -7.26
CA LEU A 98 14.42 6.06 -7.94
C LEU A 98 15.52 6.57 -7.00
N GLY A 99 15.29 6.60 -5.69
CA GLY A 99 16.26 7.02 -4.67
C GLY A 99 16.38 8.54 -4.48
N ARG A 100 15.49 9.34 -5.07
CA ARG A 100 15.50 10.80 -4.86
C ARG A 100 14.87 11.14 -3.51
N PRO A 101 15.46 12.08 -2.73
CA PRO A 101 14.89 12.47 -1.46
C PRO A 101 13.56 13.23 -1.66
N PRO A 102 12.49 12.86 -0.94
CA PRO A 102 11.20 13.53 -1.07
C PRO A 102 11.15 14.84 -0.27
N ASP A 103 10.44 15.85 -0.80
CA ASP A 103 10.00 17.01 -0.02
C ASP A 103 8.75 16.64 0.79
N LEU A 104 8.97 16.08 1.99
CA LEU A 104 7.88 15.56 2.84
C LEU A 104 6.82 16.62 3.15
N ALA A 105 7.24 17.87 3.40
CA ALA A 105 6.31 18.95 3.72
C ALA A 105 5.40 19.25 2.53
N ASN A 106 5.95 19.33 1.32
CA ASN A 106 5.16 19.59 0.12
C ASN A 106 4.25 18.42 -0.27
N VAL A 107 4.71 17.18 -0.10
CA VAL A 107 3.91 15.99 -0.42
C VAL A 107 2.76 15.82 0.57
N ARG A 108 3.02 16.01 1.88
CA ARG A 108 1.98 15.98 2.89
C ARG A 108 0.94 17.08 2.67
N TRP A 109 1.38 18.32 2.45
CA TRP A 109 0.48 19.42 2.14
C TRP A 109 -0.39 19.11 0.92
N SER A 110 0.22 18.57 -0.15
CA SER A 110 -0.52 18.18 -1.36
C SER A 110 -1.58 17.13 -1.06
N LEU A 111 -1.25 16.10 -0.27
CA LEU A 111 -2.23 15.08 0.11
C LEU A 111 -3.40 15.67 0.93
N GLU A 112 -3.11 16.56 1.88
CA GLU A 112 -4.12 17.22 2.71
C GLU A 112 -5.06 18.13 1.89
N HIS A 113 -4.61 18.66 0.74
CA HIS A 113 -5.38 19.56 -0.13
C HIS A 113 -5.88 18.88 -1.43
N ALA A 114 -5.74 17.56 -1.57
CA ALA A 114 -6.22 16.83 -2.75
C ALA A 114 -7.76 16.83 -2.88
N GLY A 115 -8.48 17.17 -1.81
CA GLY A 115 -9.94 17.30 -1.74
C GLY A 115 -10.67 16.10 -2.32
N ARG A 116 -11.49 16.31 -3.35
CA ARG A 116 -12.27 15.22 -3.98
C ARG A 116 -11.40 14.12 -4.59
N SER A 117 -10.14 14.41 -4.90
CA SER A 117 -9.19 13.47 -5.49
C SER A 117 -8.26 12.82 -4.45
N THR A 118 -8.53 12.99 -3.14
CA THR A 118 -7.82 12.27 -2.07
C THR A 118 -7.80 10.74 -2.27
N PRO A 119 -8.89 10.07 -2.72
CA PRO A 119 -8.84 8.64 -3.01
C PRO A 119 -7.76 8.25 -4.02
N ASP A 120 -7.51 9.07 -5.05
CA ASP A 120 -6.50 8.80 -6.08
C ASP A 120 -5.08 9.02 -5.58
N ALA A 121 -4.88 10.06 -4.76
CA ALA A 121 -3.59 10.30 -4.09
C ALA A 121 -3.24 9.15 -3.13
N CYS A 122 -4.19 8.72 -2.31
CA CYS A 122 -4.03 7.55 -1.44
C CYS A 122 -3.89 6.24 -2.23
N GLY A 123 -4.57 6.12 -3.37
CA GLY A 123 -4.39 5.01 -4.30
C GLY A 123 -2.96 4.91 -4.84
N SER A 124 -2.29 6.05 -5.06
CA SER A 124 -0.87 6.08 -5.42
C SER A 124 0.02 5.58 -4.28
N LEU A 125 -0.24 6.01 -3.03
CA LEU A 125 0.46 5.50 -1.85
C LEU A 125 0.27 3.99 -1.67
N VAL A 126 -0.95 3.49 -1.89
CA VAL A 126 -1.27 2.06 -1.85
C VAL A 126 -0.45 1.28 -2.88
N ARG A 127 -0.43 1.73 -4.14
CA ARG A 127 0.22 1.03 -5.25
C ARG A 127 1.75 1.13 -5.24
N LEU A 128 2.29 2.30 -4.94
CA LEU A 128 3.72 2.59 -5.07
C LEU A 128 4.48 2.55 -3.72
N GLY A 129 3.76 2.53 -2.60
CA GLY A 129 4.34 2.48 -1.26
C GLY A 129 3.97 1.20 -0.50
N LEU A 130 2.69 1.06 -0.13
CA LEU A 130 2.25 -0.02 0.77
C LEU A 130 2.35 -1.42 0.15
N ALA A 131 1.94 -1.59 -1.11
CA ALA A 131 2.07 -2.89 -1.79
C ALA A 131 3.53 -3.35 -1.93
N PRO A 132 4.45 -2.50 -2.40
CA PRO A 132 5.89 -2.74 -2.30
C PRO A 132 6.37 -3.08 -0.89
N ALA A 133 5.92 -2.35 0.12
CA ALA A 133 6.29 -2.56 1.51
C ALA A 133 5.77 -3.89 2.10
N ALA A 134 4.79 -4.53 1.46
CA ALA A 134 4.21 -5.81 1.86
C ALA A 134 4.74 -7.01 1.05
N GLN A 135 5.79 -6.82 0.23
CA GLN A 135 6.25 -7.82 -0.74
C GLN A 135 7.60 -8.42 -0.35
N SER A 136 7.68 -9.76 -0.22
CA SER A 136 8.88 -10.44 0.31
C SER A 136 10.16 -10.29 -0.51
N ASP A 137 10.04 -10.25 -1.84
CA ASP A 137 11.18 -10.22 -2.77
C ASP A 137 11.54 -8.79 -3.21
N LEU A 138 11.00 -7.79 -2.52
CA LEU A 138 11.26 -6.38 -2.81
C LEU A 138 11.92 -5.70 -1.61
N THR A 139 13.07 -5.08 -1.84
CA THR A 139 13.64 -4.16 -0.85
C THR A 139 13.03 -2.78 -1.08
N LEU A 140 12.30 -2.27 -0.07
CA LEU A 140 11.72 -0.94 -0.14
C LEU A 140 12.83 0.11 -0.09
N ALA A 141 12.83 1.03 -1.06
CA ALA A 141 13.76 2.17 -1.03
C ALA A 141 13.50 3.02 0.23
N PRO A 142 14.55 3.46 0.97
CA PRO A 142 14.37 4.22 2.21
C PRO A 142 13.52 5.49 2.04
N ALA A 143 13.67 6.18 0.90
CA ALA A 143 12.89 7.35 0.55
C ALA A 143 11.38 7.03 0.43
N VAL A 144 11.03 5.87 -0.15
CA VAL A 144 9.64 5.41 -0.23
C VAL A 144 9.12 5.04 1.16
N GLY A 145 9.94 4.36 1.98
CA GLY A 145 9.59 4.05 3.37
C GLY A 145 9.24 5.31 4.17
N THR A 146 10.01 6.38 3.97
CA THR A 146 9.76 7.69 4.61
C THR A 146 8.42 8.28 4.18
N LEU A 147 8.12 8.27 2.88
CA LEU A 147 6.81 8.71 2.37
C LEU A 147 5.66 7.85 2.89
N VAL A 148 5.84 6.53 3.00
CA VAL A 148 4.81 5.64 3.54
C VAL A 148 4.47 6.01 4.99
N VAL A 149 5.50 6.21 5.81
CA VAL A 149 5.31 6.60 7.22
C VAL A 149 4.63 7.96 7.35
N GLU A 150 5.01 8.94 6.52
CA GLU A 150 4.44 10.30 6.58
C GLU A 150 2.99 10.36 6.09
N LEU A 151 2.66 9.65 5.00
CA LEU A 151 1.38 9.79 4.30
C LEU A 151 0.32 8.79 4.76
N ALA A 152 0.71 7.62 5.28
CA ALA A 152 -0.24 6.59 5.69
C ALA A 152 -1.25 7.07 6.76
N PRO A 153 -0.86 7.84 7.80
CA PRO A 153 -1.82 8.34 8.79
C PRO A 153 -2.89 9.25 8.18
N VAL A 154 -2.51 10.09 7.20
CA VAL A 154 -3.45 10.99 6.51
C VAL A 154 -4.46 10.18 5.69
N CYS A 155 -3.98 9.21 4.92
CA CYS A 155 -4.85 8.34 4.11
C CYS A 155 -5.72 7.40 4.94
N ALA A 156 -5.23 6.93 6.09
CA ALA A 156 -6.01 6.11 7.01
C ALA A 156 -7.13 6.90 7.66
N LYS A 157 -6.86 8.13 8.12
CA LYS A 157 -7.87 9.04 8.66
C LYS A 157 -8.97 9.35 7.64
N ALA A 158 -8.62 9.42 6.36
CA ALA A 158 -9.56 9.60 5.25
C ALA A 158 -10.31 8.30 4.85
N GLY A 159 -9.97 7.14 5.43
CA GLY A 159 -10.62 5.86 5.11
C GLY A 159 -10.23 5.28 3.75
N HIS A 160 -9.05 5.65 3.21
CA HIS A 160 -8.60 5.23 1.88
C HIS A 160 -7.47 4.21 1.87
N LEU A 161 -7.08 3.68 3.04
CA LEU A 161 -6.12 2.58 3.14
C LEU A 161 -6.82 1.24 3.40
N PRO A 162 -6.57 0.22 2.56
CA PRO A 162 -7.05 -1.14 2.85
C PRO A 162 -6.34 -1.72 4.07
N ASP A 163 -7.09 -2.02 5.14
CA ASP A 163 -6.52 -2.55 6.39
C ASP A 163 -5.69 -3.84 6.23
N PRO A 164 -6.12 -4.85 5.42
CA PRO A 164 -5.30 -6.04 5.16
C PRO A 164 -3.91 -5.69 4.60
N LEU A 165 -3.82 -4.65 3.77
CA LEU A 165 -2.56 -4.22 3.16
C LEU A 165 -1.66 -3.45 4.14
N VAL A 166 -2.23 -2.59 4.99
CA VAL A 166 -1.46 -1.88 6.02
C VAL A 166 -0.84 -2.88 6.99
N ARG A 167 -1.63 -3.89 7.43
CA ARG A 167 -1.14 -4.98 8.29
C ARG A 167 -0.08 -5.83 7.62
N ALA A 168 -0.26 -6.17 6.34
CA ALA A 168 0.74 -6.90 5.55
C ALA A 168 2.10 -6.16 5.51
N ALA A 169 2.06 -4.85 5.24
CA ALA A 169 3.25 -4.01 5.22
C ALA A 169 3.89 -3.91 6.62
N ALA A 170 3.09 -3.71 7.67
CA ALA A 170 3.57 -3.66 9.05
C ALA A 170 4.26 -4.96 9.48
N VAL A 171 3.70 -6.13 9.13
CA VAL A 171 4.31 -7.44 9.42
C VAL A 171 5.61 -7.63 8.65
N HIS A 172 5.64 -7.27 7.35
CA HIS A 172 6.83 -7.49 6.54
C HIS A 172 8.01 -6.58 6.92
N GLN A 173 7.74 -5.29 7.14
CA GLN A 173 8.77 -4.31 7.53
C GLN A 173 9.18 -4.51 9.00
N GLY A 174 8.24 -4.92 9.85
CA GLY A 174 8.46 -5.12 11.28
C GLY A 174 8.59 -3.82 12.07
N GLU A 175 8.49 -3.95 13.39
CA GLU A 175 8.47 -2.81 14.33
C GLU A 175 9.72 -1.94 14.28
N LYS A 176 10.89 -2.52 14.01
CA LYS A 176 12.16 -1.78 13.94
C LYS A 176 12.25 -0.86 12.72
N ALA A 177 11.70 -1.28 11.57
CA ALA A 177 11.82 -0.52 10.34
C ALA A 177 10.63 0.42 10.11
N ALA A 178 9.44 0.07 10.59
CA ALA A 178 8.23 0.86 10.36
C ALA A 178 7.28 0.86 11.58
N PRO A 179 7.69 1.45 12.73
CA PRO A 179 6.86 1.48 13.94
C PRO A 179 5.53 2.20 13.74
N ALA A 180 5.49 3.24 12.88
CA ALA A 180 4.26 3.96 12.57
C ALA A 180 3.22 3.09 11.84
N LEU A 181 3.66 2.15 10.97
CA LEU A 181 2.74 1.21 10.32
C LEU A 181 2.18 0.20 11.32
N VAL A 182 3.02 -0.28 12.25
CA VAL A 182 2.58 -1.16 13.35
C VAL A 182 1.55 -0.45 14.23
N ALA A 183 1.81 0.80 14.62
CA ALA A 183 0.87 1.60 15.41
C ALA A 183 -0.44 1.85 14.66
N LEU A 184 -0.38 2.11 13.35
CA LEU A 184 -1.56 2.31 12.52
C LEU A 184 -2.38 1.02 12.34
N ALA A 185 -1.70 -0.12 12.26
CA ALA A 185 -2.30 -1.45 12.12
C ALA A 185 -2.70 -2.08 13.47
N ALA A 186 -2.51 -1.38 14.59
CA ALA A 186 -2.96 -1.86 15.89
C ALA A 186 -4.48 -2.08 15.83
N GLY A 187 -4.91 -3.31 16.06
CA GLY A 187 -6.32 -3.71 16.03
C GLY A 187 -6.69 -4.49 17.27
N PRO A 188 -7.99 -4.73 17.48
CA PRO A 188 -8.45 -5.57 18.58
C PRO A 188 -7.88 -6.99 18.43
N THR A 189 -7.50 -7.58 19.55
CA THR A 189 -7.19 -9.00 19.65
C THR A 189 -8.50 -9.80 19.61
N VAL A 190 -8.52 -10.86 18.81
CA VAL A 190 -9.65 -11.81 18.72
C VAL A 190 -9.21 -13.13 19.33
N GLU A 191 -10.15 -13.94 19.81
CA GLU A 191 -9.84 -15.31 20.21
C GLU A 191 -9.35 -16.12 19.00
N THR A 192 -8.17 -16.72 19.11
CA THR A 192 -7.53 -17.47 18.03
C THR A 192 -7.28 -18.92 18.43
N ALA A 193 -7.29 -19.80 17.43
CA ALA A 193 -7.00 -21.23 17.58
C ALA A 193 -6.19 -21.73 16.38
N ALA A 194 -5.65 -22.95 16.48
CA ALA A 194 -5.04 -23.62 15.33
C ALA A 194 -6.11 -23.85 14.24
N VAL A 195 -5.81 -23.46 13.00
CA VAL A 195 -6.72 -23.61 11.87
C VAL A 195 -6.09 -24.53 10.82
N ASP A 196 -6.79 -25.63 10.53
CA ASP A 196 -6.37 -26.56 9.48
C ASP A 196 -6.68 -25.96 8.08
N PRO A 197 -5.79 -26.16 7.08
CA PRO A 197 -6.02 -25.67 5.72
C PRO A 197 -7.10 -26.48 4.99
N ASP A 198 -7.87 -25.81 4.14
CA ASP A 198 -8.90 -26.45 3.31
C ASP A 198 -8.27 -27.19 2.12
N LEU A 199 -7.16 -26.67 1.60
CA LEU A 199 -6.41 -27.23 0.49
C LEU A 199 -4.90 -27.15 0.75
N VAL A 200 -4.18 -28.22 0.44
CA VAL A 200 -2.72 -28.24 0.46
C VAL A 200 -2.21 -28.60 -0.93
N THR A 201 -1.30 -27.81 -1.48
CA THR A 201 -0.67 -28.05 -2.80
C THR A 201 0.84 -27.87 -2.74
N GLY A 202 1.57 -28.40 -3.72
CA GLY A 202 3.03 -28.27 -3.84
C GLY A 202 3.74 -29.61 -3.71
N ALA A 203 4.68 -29.71 -2.77
CA ALA A 203 5.41 -30.94 -2.47
C ALA A 203 4.49 -32.03 -1.90
N GLU A 204 4.65 -33.26 -2.38
CA GLU A 204 3.91 -34.43 -1.90
C GLU A 204 4.75 -35.27 -0.94
N PRO A 205 4.16 -35.86 0.13
CA PRO A 205 2.74 -35.83 0.50
C PRO A 205 2.34 -34.61 1.37
N GLY A 206 1.81 -33.54 0.78
CA GLY A 206 1.75 -32.21 1.43
C GLY A 206 0.95 -32.14 2.73
N ARG A 207 -0.11 -32.95 2.87
CA ARG A 207 -0.97 -32.99 4.07
C ARG A 207 -0.24 -33.46 5.33
N GLN A 208 0.89 -34.16 5.20
CA GLN A 208 1.69 -34.59 6.34
C GLN A 208 2.27 -33.41 7.12
N ALA A 209 2.46 -32.24 6.50
CA ALA A 209 2.87 -31.05 7.23
C ALA A 209 1.81 -30.50 8.20
N PHE A 210 0.60 -31.08 8.23
CA PHE A 210 -0.55 -30.60 9.02
C PHE A 210 -1.25 -31.73 9.79
N ASP A 211 -0.68 -32.94 9.82
CA ASP A 211 -1.31 -34.12 10.43
C ASP A 211 -1.07 -34.25 11.95
N ARG A 212 -0.23 -33.37 12.51
CA ARG A 212 0.20 -33.34 13.92
C ARG A 212 1.04 -34.55 14.33
N ASP A 213 1.60 -35.28 13.37
CA ASP A 213 2.56 -36.35 13.61
C ASP A 213 3.99 -35.85 13.41
N VAL A 214 4.74 -35.83 14.50
CA VAL A 214 6.13 -35.35 14.51
C VAL A 214 7.11 -36.23 13.73
N ASN A 215 6.69 -37.43 13.33
CA ASN A 215 7.49 -38.41 12.60
C ASN A 215 7.25 -38.37 11.08
N THR A 216 6.22 -37.67 10.63
CA THR A 216 5.95 -37.46 9.20
C THR A 216 6.59 -36.15 8.73
N GLY A 217 6.74 -36.00 7.42
CA GLY A 217 7.46 -34.86 6.86
C GLY A 217 7.38 -34.76 5.35
N VAL A 218 7.36 -33.53 4.87
CA VAL A 218 7.25 -33.19 3.46
C VAL A 218 8.58 -32.63 2.98
N ARG A 219 9.27 -33.38 2.11
CA ARG A 219 10.50 -32.93 1.47
C ARG A 219 10.19 -31.86 0.42
N VAL A 220 10.70 -30.66 0.65
CA VAL A 220 10.42 -29.50 -0.22
C VAL A 220 11.12 -29.60 -1.58
N SER A 221 12.14 -30.45 -1.72
CA SER A 221 12.80 -30.79 -3.00
C SER A 221 11.82 -31.30 -4.06
N ASN A 222 10.73 -31.92 -3.63
CA ASN A 222 9.77 -32.57 -4.51
C ASN A 222 8.76 -31.58 -5.10
N ALA A 223 8.78 -30.32 -4.66
CA ALA A 223 7.97 -29.28 -5.26
C ALA A 223 8.50 -28.96 -6.67
N SER A 224 7.64 -29.10 -7.67
CA SER A 224 7.89 -28.40 -8.94
C SER A 224 7.93 -26.89 -8.68
N LYS A 225 8.72 -26.13 -9.44
CA LYS A 225 8.70 -24.67 -9.41
C LYS A 225 7.71 -24.16 -10.47
N PRO A 226 6.40 -24.07 -10.18
CA PRO A 226 5.42 -23.61 -11.15
C PRO A 226 5.62 -22.14 -11.51
N LYS A 227 4.90 -21.70 -12.55
CA LYS A 227 4.81 -20.29 -12.95
C LYS A 227 4.27 -19.38 -11.82
N ARG A 228 3.55 -19.95 -10.83
CA ARG A 228 2.98 -19.27 -9.65
C ARG A 228 3.84 -19.37 -8.38
N TRP A 229 5.14 -19.62 -8.50
CA TRP A 229 6.03 -19.77 -7.34
C TRP A 229 5.90 -18.66 -6.28
N ALA A 230 5.76 -17.39 -6.69
CA ALA A 230 5.59 -16.26 -5.77
C ALA A 230 4.35 -16.36 -4.87
N ALA A 231 3.32 -17.09 -5.33
CA ALA A 231 2.11 -17.38 -4.57
C ALA A 231 2.21 -18.74 -3.86
N ASP A 232 2.71 -19.77 -4.55
CA ASP A 232 2.56 -21.16 -4.10
C ASP A 232 3.71 -21.62 -3.20
N GLY A 233 4.94 -21.18 -3.47
CA GLY A 233 6.13 -21.73 -2.82
C GLY A 233 6.26 -23.24 -3.03
N ALA A 234 7.04 -23.89 -2.17
CA ALA A 234 7.22 -25.35 -2.19
C ALA A 234 6.01 -26.10 -1.63
N LEU A 235 5.30 -25.48 -0.69
CA LEU A 235 4.10 -26.01 -0.07
C LEU A 235 3.17 -24.83 0.20
N ARG A 236 1.90 -24.96 -0.19
CA ARG A 236 0.86 -23.94 0.03
C ARG A 236 -0.25 -24.53 0.87
N ALA A 237 -0.62 -23.85 1.94
CA ALA A 237 -1.80 -24.10 2.75
C ALA A 237 -2.86 -23.04 2.40
N GLY A 238 -3.92 -23.41 1.70
CA GLY A 238 -5.00 -22.51 1.26
C GLY A 238 -6.24 -22.58 2.14
N TYR A 239 -6.93 -21.45 2.28
CA TYR A 239 -8.12 -21.26 3.11
C TYR A 239 -9.28 -20.70 2.29
N THR A 240 -10.44 -21.33 2.39
CA THR A 240 -11.69 -20.93 1.72
C THR A 240 -12.87 -21.10 2.69
N PRO A 241 -13.50 -20.00 3.14
CA PRO A 241 -13.15 -18.59 2.92
C PRO A 241 -11.77 -18.20 3.48
N THR A 242 -11.25 -17.02 3.11
CA THR A 242 -9.99 -16.48 3.65
C THR A 242 -10.04 -16.38 5.16
N LEU A 243 -8.91 -16.63 5.85
CA LEU A 243 -8.83 -16.41 7.28
C LEU A 243 -9.01 -14.94 7.59
N LYS A 244 -9.91 -14.63 8.51
CA LYS A 244 -10.20 -13.25 8.92
C LYS A 244 -9.15 -12.69 9.84
N HIS A 245 -8.44 -13.55 10.56
CA HIS A 245 -7.40 -13.15 11.50
C HIS A 245 -6.28 -14.19 11.53
N VAL A 246 -5.02 -13.77 11.50
CA VAL A 246 -3.85 -14.62 11.79
C VAL A 246 -2.94 -13.86 12.73
N GLU A 247 -2.66 -14.44 13.90
CA GLU A 247 -1.89 -13.78 14.96
C GLU A 247 -0.47 -14.36 15.08
N SER A 248 -0.33 -15.66 14.85
CA SER A 248 0.97 -16.31 14.89
C SER A 248 1.00 -17.58 14.04
N LEU A 249 2.21 -18.01 13.74
CA LEU A 249 2.48 -19.25 13.05
C LEU A 249 3.50 -20.04 13.84
N ARG A 250 3.45 -21.37 13.75
CA ARG A 250 4.47 -22.25 14.27
C ARG A 250 4.92 -23.19 13.18
N ILE A 251 6.21 -23.40 13.08
CA ILE A 251 6.78 -24.34 12.11
C ILE A 251 7.80 -25.24 12.77
N ARG A 252 7.77 -26.51 12.39
CA ARG A 252 8.81 -27.48 12.65
C ARG A 252 9.35 -27.96 11.31
N ALA A 253 10.60 -27.62 11.02
CA ALA A 253 11.24 -27.95 9.76
C ALA A 253 12.70 -28.34 9.97
N THR A 254 13.26 -29.04 8.99
CA THR A 254 14.70 -29.27 8.82
C THR A 254 15.19 -28.40 7.65
N GLY A 255 16.19 -27.56 7.86
CA GLY A 255 16.71 -26.62 6.86
C GLY A 255 16.01 -25.25 6.85
N PRO A 256 16.74 -24.16 6.56
CA PRO A 256 16.21 -22.80 6.68
C PRO A 256 15.22 -22.45 5.57
N GLY A 257 14.37 -21.46 5.85
CA GLY A 257 13.42 -20.95 4.89
C GLY A 257 12.57 -19.81 5.42
N THR A 258 11.56 -19.45 4.62
CA THR A 258 10.61 -18.40 4.96
C THR A 258 9.17 -18.87 4.81
N LEU A 259 8.30 -18.37 5.68
CA LEU A 259 6.86 -18.45 5.52
C LEU A 259 6.37 -17.13 4.93
N ARG A 260 5.52 -17.20 3.92
CA ARG A 260 4.88 -16.04 3.30
C ARG A 260 3.37 -16.22 3.33
N ALA A 261 2.65 -15.22 3.80
CA ALA A 261 1.18 -15.20 3.71
C ALA A 261 0.77 -14.62 2.36
N ILE A 262 -0.36 -15.03 1.81
CA ILE A 262 -0.97 -14.47 0.60
C ILE A 262 -2.20 -13.70 1.03
N ILE A 263 -2.16 -12.37 0.83
CA ILE A 263 -3.25 -11.47 1.26
C ILE A 263 -3.84 -10.85 0.02
N ARG A 264 -5.16 -11.03 -0.16
CA ARG A 264 -5.88 -10.47 -1.31
C ARG A 264 -5.92 -8.95 -1.22
N THR A 265 -5.74 -8.29 -2.35
CA THR A 265 -5.74 -6.83 -2.47
C THR A 265 -6.76 -6.36 -3.52
N PRO A 266 -7.09 -5.06 -3.53
CA PRO A 266 -7.84 -4.48 -4.63
C PRO A 266 -7.18 -4.76 -5.98
N LYS A 267 -7.99 -4.87 -7.04
CA LYS A 267 -7.51 -5.17 -8.40
C LYS A 267 -6.40 -4.20 -8.84
N GLY A 268 -5.30 -4.75 -9.33
CA GLY A 268 -4.15 -3.98 -9.83
C GLY A 268 -3.19 -3.49 -8.73
N VAL A 269 -3.34 -3.95 -7.49
CA VAL A 269 -2.44 -3.63 -6.37
C VAL A 269 -1.60 -4.86 -6.00
N GLY A 270 -0.28 -4.79 -6.14
CA GLY A 270 0.62 -5.92 -5.84
C GLY A 270 0.80 -6.87 -7.03
N LEU A 271 1.03 -8.15 -6.75
CA LEU A 271 1.16 -9.20 -7.76
C LEU A 271 -0.20 -9.63 -8.30
N GLN A 272 -0.23 -10.09 -9.55
CA GLN A 272 -1.40 -10.70 -10.16
C GLN A 272 -1.28 -12.22 -10.09
N ASP A 273 -2.31 -12.90 -9.57
CA ASP A 273 -2.44 -14.34 -9.68
C ASP A 273 -2.97 -14.70 -11.09
N PRO A 274 -2.18 -15.36 -11.95
CA PRO A 274 -2.59 -15.71 -13.30
C PRO A 274 -3.68 -16.80 -13.36
N GLU A 275 -3.81 -17.63 -12.33
CA GLU A 275 -4.81 -18.71 -12.28
C GLU A 275 -6.04 -18.28 -11.48
N GLY A 276 -5.82 -17.62 -10.33
CA GLY A 276 -6.89 -17.16 -9.46
C GLY A 276 -7.58 -15.87 -9.94
N GLY A 277 -6.96 -15.10 -10.84
CA GLY A 277 -7.51 -13.86 -11.39
C GLY A 277 -7.61 -12.69 -10.40
N PHE A 278 -7.03 -12.81 -9.21
CA PHE A 278 -7.01 -11.77 -8.17
C PHE A 278 -5.63 -11.12 -8.03
N SER A 279 -5.59 -9.95 -7.38
CA SER A 279 -4.34 -9.30 -6.98
C SER A 279 -4.02 -9.62 -5.52
N PHE A 280 -2.72 -9.73 -5.19
CA PHE A 280 -2.27 -10.06 -3.84
C PHE A 280 -0.92 -9.44 -3.49
N VAL A 281 -0.61 -9.41 -2.21
CA VAL A 281 0.75 -9.21 -1.67
C VAL A 281 1.17 -10.44 -0.88
N ASN A 282 2.48 -10.67 -0.78
CA ASN A 282 3.02 -11.87 -0.13
C ASN A 282 4.02 -11.59 1.02
N PRO A 283 3.61 -10.93 2.12
CA PRO A 283 4.55 -10.53 3.18
C PRO A 283 5.26 -11.76 3.77
N THR A 284 6.56 -11.63 4.04
CA THR A 284 7.29 -12.63 4.82
C THR A 284 6.79 -12.53 6.25
N VAL A 285 6.16 -13.59 6.75
CA VAL A 285 5.60 -13.66 8.11
C VAL A 285 6.52 -14.37 9.09
N CYS A 286 7.45 -15.18 8.57
CA CYS A 286 8.49 -15.80 9.38
C CYS A 286 9.74 -16.11 8.56
N ARG A 287 10.91 -15.97 9.19
CA ARG A 287 12.17 -16.58 8.74
C ARG A 287 12.56 -17.61 9.78
N TYR A 288 12.62 -18.89 9.39
CA TYR A 288 12.91 -20.01 10.29
C TYR A 288 14.26 -20.63 9.95
N ARG A 289 14.93 -21.19 10.96
CA ARG A 289 16.25 -21.82 10.82
C ARG A 289 16.15 -23.29 10.41
N GLY A 290 15.05 -23.94 10.75
CA GLY A 290 14.80 -25.35 10.45
C GLY A 290 15.72 -26.29 11.23
N THR A 291 15.74 -26.13 12.55
CA THR A 291 16.59 -26.94 13.44
C THR A 291 16.00 -28.31 13.78
N GLY A 292 14.82 -28.63 13.26
CA GLY A 292 14.01 -29.79 13.65
C GLY A 292 13.21 -29.59 14.93
N GLN A 293 13.35 -28.44 15.61
CA GLN A 293 12.53 -28.02 16.74
C GLN A 293 11.42 -27.07 16.28
N TRP A 294 10.45 -26.83 17.16
CA TRP A 294 9.41 -25.83 16.94
C TRP A 294 9.99 -24.42 16.97
N GLU A 295 9.64 -23.64 15.95
CA GLU A 295 9.92 -22.21 15.86
C GLU A 295 8.58 -21.45 15.83
N VAL A 296 8.39 -20.54 16.77
CA VAL A 296 7.17 -19.74 16.91
C VAL A 296 7.40 -18.35 16.33
N CYS A 297 6.52 -17.95 15.41
CA CYS A 297 6.57 -16.68 14.72
C CYS A 297 5.34 -15.86 15.14
N LYS A 298 5.50 -15.05 16.18
CA LYS A 298 4.45 -14.12 16.63
C LYS A 298 4.46 -12.88 15.74
N LEU A 299 3.31 -12.49 15.20
CA LEU A 299 3.22 -11.33 14.32
C LEU A 299 3.12 -10.04 15.17
N PRO A 300 3.74 -8.93 14.73
CA PRO A 300 3.67 -7.65 15.45
C PRO A 300 2.26 -7.06 15.43
N VAL A 301 1.49 -7.36 14.39
CA VAL A 301 0.06 -7.09 14.26
C VAL A 301 -0.59 -8.30 13.59
N PRO A 302 -1.87 -8.59 13.86
CA PRO A 302 -2.54 -9.68 13.19
C PRO A 302 -2.76 -9.35 11.71
N LEU A 303 -2.63 -10.35 10.85
CA LEU A 303 -2.96 -10.26 9.43
C LEU A 303 -4.45 -10.54 9.21
N LEU A 304 -5.01 -9.93 8.18
CA LEU A 304 -6.41 -10.12 7.76
C LEU A 304 -6.48 -10.63 6.33
N ASP A 305 -7.61 -11.25 6.00
CA ASP A 305 -7.95 -11.78 4.67
C ASP A 305 -6.82 -12.63 4.05
N VAL A 306 -6.26 -13.52 4.88
CA VAL A 306 -5.20 -14.44 4.47
C VAL A 306 -5.81 -15.58 3.67
N ASP A 307 -5.47 -15.62 2.39
CA ASP A 307 -5.89 -16.65 1.44
C ASP A 307 -5.08 -17.93 1.58
N ALA A 308 -3.78 -17.78 1.83
CA ALA A 308 -2.89 -18.91 2.00
C ALA A 308 -1.65 -18.55 2.83
N VAL A 309 -0.98 -19.58 3.32
CA VAL A 309 0.39 -19.50 3.84
C VAL A 309 1.25 -20.49 3.05
N SER A 310 2.38 -20.02 2.54
CA SER A 310 3.29 -20.80 1.71
C SER A 310 4.70 -20.87 2.28
N VAL A 311 5.34 -22.01 2.07
CA VAL A 311 6.70 -22.31 2.50
C VAL A 311 7.68 -22.07 1.36
N PHE A 312 8.71 -21.26 1.62
CA PHE A 312 9.76 -20.93 0.67
C PHE A 312 11.11 -21.39 1.24
N PRO A 313 11.59 -22.57 0.84
CA PRO A 313 12.84 -23.10 1.37
C PRO A 313 14.05 -22.34 0.81
N GLU A 314 15.07 -22.13 1.63
CA GLU A 314 16.35 -21.56 1.18
C GLU A 314 17.27 -22.63 0.56
N ARG A 315 17.03 -23.91 0.89
CA ARG A 315 17.78 -25.06 0.35
C ARG A 315 16.86 -26.17 -0.12
N ALA A 316 17.31 -26.93 -1.10
CA ALA A 316 16.52 -28.02 -1.69
C ALA A 316 16.34 -29.22 -0.74
N ASP A 317 17.28 -29.48 0.16
CA ASP A 317 17.28 -30.61 1.09
C ASP A 317 16.36 -30.41 2.32
N GLY A 318 15.55 -29.36 2.32
CA GLY A 318 14.64 -29.04 3.42
C GLY A 318 13.47 -30.01 3.57
N GLU A 319 12.94 -30.09 4.79
CA GLU A 319 11.77 -30.89 5.13
C GLU A 319 10.86 -30.09 6.06
N VAL A 320 9.57 -30.01 5.75
CA VAL A 320 8.56 -29.44 6.65
C VAL A 320 7.88 -30.59 7.37
N LYS A 321 8.06 -30.67 8.69
CA LYS A 321 7.44 -31.71 9.51
C LYS A 321 6.05 -31.28 9.97
N GLU A 322 5.94 -30.03 10.41
CA GLU A 322 4.68 -29.50 10.94
C GLU A 322 4.57 -27.99 10.71
N LEU A 323 3.38 -27.53 10.36
CA LEU A 323 3.05 -26.12 10.18
C LEU A 323 1.66 -25.85 10.79
N GLU A 324 1.61 -25.02 11.82
CA GLU A 324 0.37 -24.58 12.47
C GLU A 324 0.15 -23.08 12.21
N ILE A 325 -1.06 -22.74 11.80
CA ILE A 325 -1.51 -21.35 11.65
C ILE A 325 -2.48 -21.07 12.79
N ILE A 326 -2.19 -20.06 13.60
CA ILE A 326 -3.01 -19.66 14.76
C ILE A 326 -3.77 -18.40 14.38
N GLY A 327 -5.09 -18.52 14.28
CA GLY A 327 -5.96 -17.48 13.73
C GLY A 327 -7.44 -17.73 13.98
N ALA A 328 -8.29 -17.02 13.22
CA ALA A 328 -9.74 -17.13 13.26
C ALA A 328 -10.34 -17.01 11.85
N ARG A 329 -11.47 -17.70 11.65
CA ARG A 329 -12.29 -17.65 10.42
C ARG A 329 -13.39 -16.60 10.52
#